data_AF-A0A6I8U1M4-F1
#
_entry.id   AF-A0A6I8U1M4-F1
#
_cell.length_a   1.000
_cell.length_b   1.000
_cell.length_c   1.000
_cell.angle_alpha   90.00
_cell.angle_beta   90.00
_cell.angle_gamma   90.00
#
_symmetry.space_group_name_H-M   'P 1'
#
loop_
_entity.id
_entity.type
_entity.pdbx_description
1 polymer ?
#
loop_
_entity_poly.entity_id
_entity_poly.type
_entity_poly.pdbx_seq_one_letter_code
_entity_poly.pdbx_strand_id
1 'polypeptide(L)'
;MSVKLLALVVTVLGVAAFAATTVKAQQPAESDPASAGPSFEQLVEQRVASTLQVVNVLVAKSSAPQAVKDAVVANAQQEIGACAAQALVDRLPGPFFACSGHVISNASNTLNAATSSGAASVN
;
A
#
# COMPACT_ATOMS: atom_id res chain seq x y z
N MET A 1 39.21 6.13 7.49
CA MET A 1 38.24 6.29 8.60
C MET A 1 36.91 6.65 7.93
N SER A 2 35.80 5.92 7.99
CA SER A 2 35.17 5.22 9.11
C SER A 2 34.24 4.12 8.59
N VAL A 3 34.52 2.85 8.92
CA VAL A 3 33.69 1.67 8.62
C VAL A 3 33.34 1.02 9.96
N LYS A 4 32.54 1.72 10.77
CA LYS A 4 32.16 1.28 12.12
C LYS A 4 30.75 1.79 12.40
N LEU A 5 29.75 1.12 11.84
CA LEU A 5 28.35 1.22 12.30
C LEU A 5 27.42 0.13 11.70
N LEU A 6 27.94 -0.76 10.86
CA LEU A 6 27.17 -1.84 10.21
C LEU A 6 27.20 -3.19 10.97
N ALA A 7 27.74 -3.23 12.19
CA ALA A 7 28.06 -4.50 12.87
C ALA A 7 27.16 -4.87 14.06
N LEU A 8 25.98 -4.24 14.24
CA LEU A 8 25.17 -4.45 15.46
C LEU A 8 23.76 -5.04 15.24
N VAL A 9 23.35 -5.34 14.00
CA VAL A 9 21.99 -5.87 13.72
C VAL A 9 22.02 -7.33 13.21
N VAL A 10 23.11 -8.06 13.50
CA VAL A 10 23.25 -9.50 13.13
C VAL A 10 23.22 -10.41 14.35
N THR A 11 23.15 -9.86 15.57
CA THR A 11 23.39 -10.62 16.82
C THR A 11 22.15 -11.14 17.55
N VAL A 12 20.95 -11.10 16.94
CA VAL A 12 19.75 -11.71 17.56
C VAL A 12 19.06 -12.67 16.59
N LEU A 13 19.87 -13.37 15.79
CA LEU A 13 19.46 -14.59 15.11
C LEU A 13 20.29 -15.74 15.69
N GLY A 14 19.66 -16.53 16.57
CA GLY A 14 20.11 -17.89 16.85
C GLY A 14 20.89 -18.08 18.15
N VAL A 15 20.18 -18.24 19.25
CA VAL A 15 20.61 -19.15 20.32
C VAL A 15 19.40 -19.93 20.79
N ALA A 16 19.38 -21.21 20.40
CA ALA A 16 18.91 -22.37 21.18
C ALA A 16 17.43 -22.40 21.65
N ALA A 17 16.77 -23.53 21.82
CA ALA A 17 16.98 -24.90 21.44
C ALA A 17 15.68 -25.63 21.86
N PHE A 18 15.35 -26.66 21.11
CA PHE A 18 14.73 -27.91 21.54
C PHE A 18 14.22 -28.05 22.99
N ALA A 19 12.92 -28.40 23.02
CA ALA A 19 12.34 -29.53 23.75
C ALA A 19 12.36 -29.57 25.30
N ALA A 20 11.12 -29.59 25.79
CA ALA A 20 10.59 -30.51 26.80
C ALA A 20 10.64 -30.10 28.29
N THR A 21 9.44 -30.22 28.86
CA THR A 21 9.10 -30.41 30.28
C THR A 21 9.14 -29.17 31.18
N THR A 22 7.96 -28.65 31.51
CA THR A 22 7.41 -28.76 32.89
C THR A 22 5.98 -28.23 32.92
N VAL A 23 5.08 -29.09 33.37
CA VAL A 23 3.70 -28.78 33.78
C VAL A 23 3.77 -27.95 35.06
N LYS A 24 3.24 -26.72 35.08
CA LYS A 24 2.42 -26.19 36.20
C LYS A 24 1.80 -24.83 35.89
N ALA A 25 0.53 -24.70 36.29
CA ALA A 25 -0.25 -23.47 36.49
C ALA A 25 -0.87 -22.81 35.24
N GLN A 26 -2.11 -23.24 34.97
CA GLN A 26 -3.16 -22.34 34.51
C GLN A 26 -3.20 -21.08 35.40
N GLN A 27 -2.94 -19.93 34.81
CA GLN A 27 -3.36 -18.62 35.28
C GLN A 27 -3.94 -17.85 34.08
N PRO A 28 -4.89 -16.94 34.35
CA PRO A 28 -6.20 -16.90 33.72
C PRO A 28 -6.19 -16.24 32.35
N ALA A 29 -7.29 -16.42 31.62
CA ALA A 29 -7.58 -15.75 30.36
C ALA A 29 -7.39 -14.23 30.49
N GLU A 30 -6.27 -13.72 29.98
CA GLU A 30 -6.14 -12.32 29.58
C GLU A 30 -6.10 -12.31 28.06
N SER A 31 -7.20 -11.80 27.50
CA SER A 31 -7.41 -11.59 26.07
C SER A 31 -6.19 -10.91 25.47
N ASP A 32 -5.40 -11.67 24.72
CA ASP A 32 -4.28 -11.16 23.95
C ASP A 32 -4.83 -10.16 22.90
N PRO A 33 -4.54 -8.85 22.98
CA PRO A 33 -4.99 -7.90 21.98
C PRO A 33 -4.30 -8.11 20.61
N ALA A 34 -3.31 -9.01 20.50
CA ALA A 34 -2.62 -9.30 19.25
C ALA A 34 -3.38 -10.25 18.31
N SER A 35 -4.60 -10.69 18.66
CA SER A 35 -5.46 -11.50 17.78
C SER A 35 -6.62 -10.73 17.14
N ALA A 36 -6.72 -9.43 17.37
CA ALA A 36 -7.59 -8.58 16.58
C ALA A 36 -6.86 -8.23 15.27
N GLY A 37 -7.31 -8.81 14.14
CA GLY A 37 -6.84 -8.42 12.82
C GLY A 37 -7.01 -6.92 12.57
N PRO A 38 -6.41 -6.37 11.49
CA PRO A 38 -6.47 -4.94 11.19
C PRO A 38 -7.91 -4.44 11.14
N SER A 39 -8.17 -3.26 11.70
CA SER A 39 -9.50 -2.65 11.65
C SER A 39 -9.89 -2.28 10.22
N PHE A 40 -11.19 -2.09 9.97
CA PHE A 40 -11.66 -1.67 8.65
C PHE A 40 -11.02 -0.34 8.22
N GLU A 41 -10.89 0.63 9.13
CA GLU A 41 -10.16 1.87 8.90
C GLU A 41 -8.73 1.60 8.40
N GLN A 42 -8.00 0.72 9.10
CA GLN A 42 -6.63 0.37 8.73
C GLN A 42 -6.55 -0.31 7.36
N LEU A 43 -7.53 -1.16 7.03
CA LEU A 43 -7.61 -1.78 5.71
C LEU A 43 -7.90 -0.77 4.61
N VAL A 44 -8.77 0.22 4.86
CA VAL A 44 -9.05 1.31 3.93
C VAL A 44 -7.79 2.15 3.71
N GLU A 45 -7.13 2.59 4.78
CA GLU A 45 -5.88 3.36 4.69
C GLU A 45 -4.76 2.58 3.97
N GLN A 46 -4.59 1.30 4.30
CA GLN A 46 -3.62 0.43 3.64
C GLN A 46 -3.91 0.31 2.14
N ARG A 47 -5.18 0.15 1.76
CA ARG A 47 -5.58 0.04 0.36
C ARG A 47 -5.41 1.37 -0.38
N VAL A 48 -5.71 2.51 0.25
CA VAL A 48 -5.44 3.85 -0.31
C VAL A 48 -3.94 3.97 -0.62
N ALA A 49 -3.09 3.70 0.37
CA ALA A 49 -1.64 3.78 0.23
C ALA A 49 -1.12 2.85 -0.88
N SER A 50 -1.58 1.60 -0.91
CA SER A 50 -1.22 0.63 -1.95
C SER A 50 -1.64 1.08 -3.35
N THR A 51 -2.84 1.66 -3.48
CA THR A 51 -3.37 2.15 -4.76
C THR A 51 -2.53 3.31 -5.29
N LEU A 52 -2.21 4.28 -4.43
CA LEU A 52 -1.35 5.40 -4.80
C LEU A 52 0.08 4.97 -5.12
N GLN A 53 0.60 3.95 -4.42
CA GLN A 53 1.90 3.38 -4.75
C GLN A 53 1.92 2.79 -6.17
N VAL A 54 0.87 2.05 -6.56
CA VAL A 54 0.75 1.52 -7.93
C VAL A 54 0.68 2.64 -8.95
N VAL A 55 -0.10 3.69 -8.70
CA VAL A 55 -0.19 4.88 -9.56
C VAL A 55 1.17 5.56 -9.72
N ASN A 56 1.93 5.72 -8.63
CA ASN A 56 3.27 6.30 -8.69
C ASN A 56 4.24 5.44 -9.51
N VAL A 57 4.15 4.11 -9.42
CA VAL A 57 4.93 3.20 -10.26
C VAL A 57 4.57 3.34 -11.74
N LEU A 58 3.27 3.45 -12.07
CA LEU A 58 2.79 3.69 -13.43
C LEU A 58 3.32 5.01 -13.98
N VAL A 59 3.25 6.08 -13.18
CA VAL A 59 3.76 7.41 -13.52
C VAL A 59 5.27 7.39 -13.74
N ALA A 60 6.02 6.73 -12.87
CA ALA A 60 7.48 6.62 -12.97
C ALA A 60 7.93 5.85 -14.23
N LYS A 61 7.15 4.87 -14.68
CA LYS A 61 7.43 4.09 -15.89
C LYS A 61 6.92 4.75 -17.18
N SER A 62 6.03 5.73 -17.09
CA SER A 62 5.45 6.39 -18.25
C SER A 62 6.39 7.42 -18.87
N SER A 63 6.36 7.53 -20.20
CA SER A 63 7.02 8.60 -20.97
C SER A 63 6.11 9.81 -21.21
N ALA A 64 4.93 9.86 -20.59
CA ALA A 64 4.00 10.98 -20.69
C ALA A 64 4.63 12.29 -20.19
N PRO A 65 4.13 13.46 -20.65
CA PRO A 65 4.57 14.76 -20.16
C PRO A 65 4.40 14.90 -18.65
N GLN A 66 5.30 15.64 -17.98
CA GLN A 66 5.26 15.82 -16.53
C GLN A 66 3.94 16.41 -16.04
N ALA A 67 3.35 17.37 -16.77
CA ALA A 67 2.04 17.92 -16.44
C ALA A 67 0.92 16.85 -16.40
N VAL A 68 0.98 15.85 -17.29
CA VAL A 68 0.01 14.73 -17.29
C VAL A 68 0.28 13.81 -16.10
N LYS A 69 1.55 13.54 -15.80
CA LYS A 69 1.93 12.73 -14.64
C LYS A 69 1.42 13.34 -13.34
N ASP A 70 1.64 14.63 -13.14
CA ASP A 70 1.19 15.36 -11.95
C ASP A 70 -0.35 15.38 -11.86
N ALA A 71 -1.04 15.58 -12.98
CA ALA A 71 -2.50 15.50 -13.04
C ALA A 71 -3.04 14.11 -12.70
N VAL A 72 -2.38 13.03 -13.18
CA VAL A 72 -2.78 11.64 -12.88
C VAL A 72 -2.64 11.35 -11.38
N VAL A 73 -1.55 11.79 -10.75
CA VAL A 73 -1.36 11.62 -9.30
C VAL A 73 -2.43 12.38 -8.51
N ALA A 74 -2.67 13.65 -8.86
CA ALA A 74 -3.67 14.48 -8.18
C ALA A 74 -5.09 13.90 -8.30
N ASN A 75 -5.49 13.48 -9.52
CA ASN A 75 -6.78 12.82 -9.74
C ASN A 75 -6.90 11.51 -8.96
N ALA A 76 -5.86 10.67 -8.99
CA ALA A 76 -5.87 9.41 -8.26
C ALA A 76 -6.02 9.61 -6.74
N GLN A 77 -5.35 10.61 -6.16
CA GLN A 77 -5.47 10.99 -4.74
C GLN A 77 -6.88 11.46 -4.40
N GLN A 78 -7.47 12.29 -5.26
CA GLN A 78 -8.82 12.79 -5.06
C GLN A 78 -9.86 11.66 -5.14
N GLU A 79 -9.81 10.84 -6.19
CA GLU A 79 -10.78 9.75 -6.40
C GLU A 79 -10.70 8.69 -5.29
N ILE A 80 -9.49 8.21 -4.96
CA ILE A 80 -9.33 7.19 -3.93
C ILE A 80 -9.68 7.72 -2.53
N GLY A 81 -9.42 9.01 -2.27
CA GLY A 81 -9.79 9.68 -1.03
C GLY A 81 -11.31 9.80 -0.86
N ALA A 82 -12.02 10.18 -1.93
CA ALA A 82 -13.48 10.23 -1.93
C ALA A 82 -14.09 8.83 -1.73
N CYS A 83 -13.54 7.81 -2.39
CA CYS A 83 -13.98 6.43 -2.21
C CYS A 83 -13.70 5.90 -0.81
N ALA A 84 -12.55 6.23 -0.21
CA ALA A 84 -12.23 5.88 1.16
C ALA A 84 -13.20 6.55 2.15
N ALA A 85 -13.50 7.83 1.97
CA ALA A 85 -14.45 8.55 2.82
C ALA A 85 -15.85 7.91 2.78
N GLN A 86 -16.35 7.55 1.60
CA GLN A 86 -17.61 6.80 1.49
C GLN A 86 -17.53 5.42 2.13
N ALA A 87 -16.44 4.69 1.91
CA ALA A 87 -16.24 3.36 2.51
C ALA A 87 -16.32 3.39 4.04
N LEU A 88 -15.78 4.43 4.67
CA LEU A 88 -15.81 4.63 6.11
C LEU A 88 -17.21 4.94 6.64
N VAL A 89 -18.03 5.64 5.87
CA VAL A 89 -19.43 5.96 6.22
C VAL A 89 -20.34 4.74 6.04
N ASP A 90 -20.30 4.12 4.87
CA ASP A 90 -21.17 2.99 4.52
C ASP A 90 -20.71 1.66 5.14
N ARG A 91 -19.44 1.59 5.61
CA ARG A 91 -18.77 0.36 6.09
C ARG A 91 -18.83 -0.79 5.06
N LEU A 92 -18.87 -0.44 3.78
CA LEU A 92 -18.93 -1.39 2.66
C LEU A 92 -17.54 -1.53 1.99
N PRO A 93 -16.80 -2.63 2.23
CA PRO A 93 -15.50 -2.84 1.61
C PRO A 93 -15.59 -3.04 0.08
N GLY A 94 -16.60 -3.76 -0.39
CA GLY A 94 -16.77 -4.11 -1.81
C GLY A 94 -16.64 -2.93 -2.80
N PRO A 95 -17.47 -1.88 -2.69
CA PRO A 95 -17.41 -0.73 -3.60
C PRO A 95 -16.08 0.02 -3.54
N PHE A 96 -15.45 0.07 -2.36
CA PHE A 96 -14.14 0.70 -2.20
C PHE A 96 -13.02 -0.06 -2.92
N PHE A 97 -12.99 -1.39 -2.85
CA PHE A 97 -12.04 -2.19 -3.62
C PHE A 97 -12.25 -2.03 -5.13
N ALA A 98 -13.51 -1.99 -5.59
CA ALA A 98 -13.82 -1.73 -7.00
C ALA A 98 -13.33 -0.33 -7.45
N CYS A 99 -13.55 0.69 -6.64
CA CYS A 99 -13.04 2.04 -6.91
C CYS A 99 -11.50 2.06 -6.99
N SER A 100 -10.80 1.37 -6.08
CA SER A 100 -9.33 1.30 -6.13
C SER A 100 -8.79 0.72 -7.44
N GLY A 101 -9.45 -0.30 -7.99
CA GLY A 101 -9.12 -0.86 -9.31
C GLY A 101 -9.43 0.10 -10.45
N HIS A 102 -10.53 0.86 -10.36
CA HIS A 102 -10.90 1.88 -11.33
C HIS A 102 -9.86 3.00 -11.38
N VAL A 103 -9.41 3.53 -10.23
CA VAL A 103 -8.39 4.57 -10.16
C VAL A 103 -7.09 4.15 -10.87
N ILE A 104 -6.62 2.92 -10.62
CA ILE A 104 -5.42 2.38 -11.27
C ILE A 104 -5.63 2.24 -12.78
N SER A 105 -6.80 1.78 -13.20
CA SER A 105 -7.13 1.61 -14.63
C SER A 105 -7.20 2.96 -15.35
N ASN A 106 -7.83 3.96 -14.73
CA ASN A 106 -7.93 5.31 -15.26
C ASN A 106 -6.54 5.96 -15.40
N ALA A 107 -5.71 5.86 -14.36
CA ALA A 107 -4.32 6.33 -14.40
C ALA A 107 -3.52 5.67 -15.54
N SER A 108 -3.63 4.35 -15.67
CA SER A 108 -2.95 3.58 -16.73
C SER A 108 -3.40 4.01 -18.12
N ASN A 109 -4.71 4.14 -18.34
CA ASN A 109 -5.29 4.55 -19.62
C ASN A 109 -4.86 5.97 -20.01
N THR A 110 -4.89 6.90 -19.05
CA THR A 110 -4.49 8.29 -19.26
C THR A 110 -3.01 8.40 -19.62
N LEU A 111 -2.13 7.69 -18.90
CA LEU A 111 -0.70 7.67 -19.18
C LEU A 111 -0.38 7.03 -20.54
N ASN A 112 -1.09 5.96 -20.91
CA ASN A 112 -0.95 5.31 -22.21
C ASN A 112 -1.38 6.23 -23.34
N ALA A 113 -2.54 6.88 -23.22
CA ALA A 113 -3.05 7.82 -24.22
C ALA A 113 -2.12 9.03 -24.42
N ALA A 114 -1.55 9.55 -23.33
CA ALA A 114 -0.58 10.65 -23.41
C ALA A 114 0.73 10.23 -24.07
N THR A 115 1.19 8.99 -23.82
CA THR A 115 2.40 8.45 -24.43
C THR A 115 2.21 8.19 -25.94
N SER A 116 1.05 7.65 -26.34
CA SER A 116 0.71 7.41 -27.76
C SER A 116 0.52 8.72 -28.54
N SER A 117 0.00 9.77 -27.90
CA SER A 117 -0.18 11.08 -28.53
C SER A 117 1.16 11.80 -28.74
N GLY A 118 2.12 11.63 -27.84
CA GLY A 118 3.49 12.13 -28.02
C GLY A 118 4.26 11.42 -29.13
N ALA A 119 3.96 10.15 -29.41
CA ALA A 119 4.56 9.39 -30.51
C ALA A 119 4.06 9.83 -31.91
N ALA A 120 2.84 10.37 -31.99
CA ALA A 120 2.26 10.84 -33.26
C ALA A 120 2.78 12.22 -33.70
N SER A 121 3.32 13.03 -32.78
CA SER A 121 3.75 14.41 -33.03
C SER A 121 5.22 14.59 -33.41
N VAL A 122 5.98 13.50 -33.61
CA VAL A 122 7.42 13.52 -33.95
C VAL A 122 7.70 13.10 -35.41
N ASN A 123 6.66 13.05 -36.26
CA ASN A 123 6.82 12.70 -37.68
C ASN A 123 6.41 13.84 -38.61
#